data_AF-A0A3M7E1U3-F1
#
_entry.id   AF-A0A3M7E1U3-F1
#
_cell.length_a   1.000
_cell.length_b   1.000
_cell.length_c   1.000
_cell.angle_alpha   90.00
_cell.angle_beta   90.00
_cell.angle_gamma   90.00
#
_symmetry.space_group_name_H-M   'P 1'
#
loop_
_entity.id
_entity.type
_entity.pdbx_description
1 polymer ?
#
loop_
_entity_poly.entity_id
_entity_poly.type
_entity_poly.pdbx_seq_one_letter_code
_entity_poly.pdbx_strand_id
1 'polypeptide(L)'
;MGIVFDAAAELKKEDGEFIENVEELRSELPPLRVSYFGGFQEWIELPNHTLQRHNLLRRLDNGGGDTGWSRAWSISLAARLLMPHQVHENFDFLLMNLTYPTSFLDVLPPAPFQIDGNFGGTAGIAVALLQSHEFVDGDWQGARYGRSGNGKECLGGGRELLPAYLRHAGPKTPLLRLLPALPIQWVMNGGGSVRGLRARGGFEVDIAWDDRGRLSEANVTSLEGGGAWVTVGHEPLSTDGVVAGNSSQTISVEGLGKGKFVLLSSAGSGQSYRVLSA
;
A
#
# COMPACT_ATOMS: atom_id res chain seq x y z
N MET A 1 16.01 -17.88 -15.24
CA MET A 1 16.53 -19.10 -14.58
C MET A 1 17.55 -18.64 -13.55
N GLY A 2 17.64 -19.34 -12.41
CA GLY A 2 18.57 -18.98 -11.34
C GLY A 2 19.98 -19.52 -11.59
N ILE A 3 21.00 -18.82 -11.10
CA ILE A 3 22.44 -19.08 -11.31
C ILE A 3 22.84 -20.54 -11.00
N VAL A 4 22.14 -21.20 -10.08
CA VAL A 4 22.41 -22.59 -9.67
C VAL A 4 22.09 -23.60 -10.79
N PHE A 5 21.00 -23.40 -11.53
CA PHE A 5 20.60 -24.31 -12.61
C PHE A 5 21.53 -24.19 -13.82
N ASP A 6 22.00 -22.96 -14.11
CA ASP A 6 22.95 -22.70 -15.18
C ASP A 6 24.32 -23.34 -14.88
N ALA A 7 24.77 -23.31 -13.61
CA ALA A 7 26.00 -23.96 -13.18
C ALA A 7 25.91 -25.51 -13.18
N ALA A 8 24.75 -26.07 -12.83
CA ALA A 8 24.50 -27.52 -12.83
C ALA A 8 24.47 -28.10 -14.27
N ALA A 9 23.85 -27.37 -15.20
CA ALA A 9 23.84 -27.70 -16.62
C ALA A 9 25.26 -27.70 -17.23
N GLU A 10 26.07 -26.70 -16.89
CA GLU A 10 27.47 -26.62 -17.37
C GLU A 10 28.35 -27.76 -16.83
N LEU A 11 28.08 -28.23 -15.60
CA LEU A 11 28.78 -29.35 -14.96
C LEU A 11 28.22 -30.74 -15.33
N LYS A 12 27.18 -30.80 -16.17
CA LYS A 12 26.46 -32.03 -16.56
C LYS A 12 26.01 -32.89 -15.36
N LYS A 13 25.68 -32.23 -14.25
CA LYS A 13 25.12 -32.88 -13.06
C LYS A 13 23.67 -32.46 -12.96
N GLU A 14 22.79 -33.31 -13.49
CA GLU A 14 21.35 -33.14 -13.34
C GLU A 14 20.86 -34.08 -12.24
N ASP A 15 20.25 -33.52 -11.20
CA ASP A 15 19.57 -34.25 -10.15
C ASP A 15 18.07 -33.94 -10.26
N GLY A 16 17.35 -34.84 -10.93
CA GLY A 16 15.92 -34.64 -11.23
C GLY A 16 15.05 -34.55 -9.98
N GLU A 17 15.39 -35.31 -8.93
CA GLU A 17 14.67 -35.28 -7.66
C GLU A 17 14.87 -33.95 -6.95
N PHE A 18 16.09 -33.40 -6.95
CA PHE A 18 16.36 -32.07 -6.41
C PHE A 18 15.64 -30.97 -7.19
N ILE A 19 15.60 -31.04 -8.52
CA ILE A 19 14.90 -30.06 -9.36
C ILE A 19 13.41 -30.06 -9.05
N GLU A 20 12.77 -31.23 -9.01
CA GLU A 20 11.34 -31.35 -8.67
C GLU A 20 11.05 -30.81 -7.28
N ASN A 21 11.87 -31.15 -6.27
CA ASN A 21 11.72 -30.63 -4.91
C ASN A 21 11.84 -29.10 -4.85
N VAL A 22 12.80 -28.52 -5.58
CA VAL A 22 12.98 -27.06 -5.63
C VAL A 22 11.85 -26.38 -6.37
N GLU A 23 11.30 -26.98 -7.44
CA GLU A 23 10.14 -26.45 -8.17
C GLU A 23 8.86 -26.50 -7.34
N GLU A 24 8.63 -27.60 -6.61
CA GLU A 24 7.51 -27.75 -5.66
C GLU A 24 7.60 -26.68 -4.56
N LEU A 25 8.74 -26.60 -3.86
CA LEU A 25 8.98 -25.56 -2.85
C LEU A 25 8.86 -24.14 -3.42
N ARG A 26 9.31 -23.91 -4.66
CA ARG A 26 9.18 -22.60 -5.31
C ARG A 26 7.73 -22.27 -5.65
N SER A 27 6.89 -23.26 -5.93
CA SER A 27 5.46 -23.05 -6.18
C SER A 27 4.70 -22.63 -4.91
N GLU A 28 5.20 -23.02 -3.74
CA GLU A 28 4.68 -22.63 -2.42
C GLU A 28 5.18 -21.25 -1.97
N LEU A 29 6.26 -20.76 -2.56
CA LEU A 29 6.83 -19.45 -2.25
C LEU A 29 6.21 -18.35 -3.13
N PRO A 30 5.96 -17.15 -2.58
CA PRO A 30 5.55 -16.01 -3.40
C PRO A 30 6.61 -15.70 -4.47
N PRO A 31 6.27 -14.98 -5.56
CA PRO A 31 7.23 -14.65 -6.61
C PRO A 31 8.42 -13.85 -6.07
N LEU A 32 9.50 -14.56 -5.77
CA LEU A 32 10.76 -14.02 -5.26
C LEU A 32 11.64 -13.60 -6.44
N ARG A 33 12.09 -12.34 -6.45
CA ARG A 33 13.27 -11.96 -7.22
C ARG A 33 14.47 -11.97 -6.29
N VAL A 34 15.56 -12.58 -6.74
CA VAL A 34 16.84 -12.49 -6.04
C VAL A 34 17.69 -11.52 -6.84
N SER A 35 18.13 -10.45 -6.19
CA SER A 35 19.02 -9.47 -6.81
C SER A 35 20.38 -10.10 -7.13
N TYR A 36 21.13 -9.46 -8.02
CA TYR A 36 22.47 -9.89 -8.42
C TYR A 36 23.43 -10.14 -7.23
N PHE A 37 23.26 -9.40 -6.13
CA PHE A 37 24.06 -9.55 -4.91
C PHE A 37 23.50 -10.57 -3.90
N GLY A 38 22.55 -11.42 -4.32
CA GLY A 38 21.94 -12.43 -3.44
C GLY A 38 20.93 -11.87 -2.44
N GLY A 39 20.66 -10.56 -2.47
CA GLY A 39 19.59 -9.96 -1.66
C GLY A 39 18.22 -10.36 -2.19
N PHE A 40 17.34 -10.81 -1.30
CA PHE A 40 15.93 -11.05 -1.63
C PHE A 40 15.26 -9.72 -2.00
N GLN A 41 14.80 -9.63 -3.24
CA GLN A 41 14.00 -8.53 -3.79
C GLN A 41 12.54 -8.98 -3.66
N GLU A 42 12.05 -8.94 -2.43
CA GLU A 42 10.72 -9.39 -2.07
C GLU A 42 9.67 -8.44 -2.65
N TRP A 43 8.66 -9.04 -3.30
CA TRP A 43 7.36 -8.41 -3.43
C TRP A 43 6.49 -8.85 -2.24
N ILE A 44 5.67 -7.92 -1.76
CA ILE A 44 5.01 -7.87 -0.43
C ILE A 44 3.80 -8.81 -0.35
N GLU A 45 3.97 -10.11 -0.56
CA GLU A 45 2.84 -11.05 -0.53
C GLU A 45 3.13 -12.24 0.36
N LEU A 46 3.02 -12.00 1.67
CA LEU A 46 2.75 -13.05 2.65
C LEU A 46 1.50 -12.61 3.42
N PRO A 47 0.58 -13.54 3.72
CA PRO A 47 -0.64 -13.26 4.47
C PRO A 47 -0.38 -12.70 5.88
N ASN A 48 0.87 -12.79 6.36
CA ASN A 48 1.30 -12.21 7.62
C ASN A 48 2.43 -11.21 7.39
N HIS A 49 2.15 -9.90 7.57
CA HIS A 49 3.14 -8.81 7.47
C HIS A 49 4.35 -8.98 8.41
N THR A 50 4.30 -9.86 9.40
CA THR A 50 5.36 -10.03 10.41
C THR A 50 6.69 -10.41 9.79
N LEU A 51 6.72 -11.35 8.84
CA LEU A 51 7.98 -11.80 8.24
C LEU A 51 8.60 -10.73 7.34
N GLN A 52 7.80 -10.04 6.52
CA GLN A 52 8.30 -8.96 5.66
C GLN A 52 8.77 -7.75 6.48
N ARG A 53 8.08 -7.43 7.58
CA ARG A 53 8.54 -6.41 8.53
C ARG A 53 9.89 -6.79 9.10
N HIS A 54 10.06 -8.04 9.53
CA HIS A 54 11.33 -8.54 10.02
C HIS A 54 12.43 -8.49 8.96
N ASN A 55 12.15 -8.90 7.72
CA ASN A 55 13.13 -8.87 6.63
C ASN A 55 13.54 -7.45 6.24
N LEU A 56 12.59 -6.51 6.21
CA LEU A 56 12.90 -5.10 5.98
C LEU A 56 13.81 -4.56 7.08
N LEU A 57 13.48 -4.80 8.35
CA LEU A 57 14.31 -4.35 9.48
C LEU A 57 15.71 -4.97 9.42
N ARG A 58 15.80 -6.30 9.22
CA ARG A 58 17.09 -6.99 9.06
C ARG A 58 17.91 -6.40 7.90
N ARG A 59 17.28 -6.07 6.77
CA ARG A 59 17.96 -5.42 5.65
C ARG A 59 18.54 -4.08 6.07
N LEU A 60 17.76 -3.24 6.76
CA LEU A 60 18.22 -1.94 7.26
C LEU A 60 19.37 -2.08 8.27
N ASP A 61 19.27 -3.06 9.19
CA ASP A 61 20.30 -3.34 10.20
C ASP A 61 21.63 -3.85 9.62
N ASN A 62 21.63 -4.31 8.36
CA ASN A 62 22.81 -4.88 7.68
C ASN A 62 23.30 -4.02 6.51
N GLY A 63 23.11 -2.69 6.57
CA GLY A 63 23.61 -1.74 5.55
C GLY A 63 22.75 -1.63 4.29
N GLY A 64 21.52 -2.17 4.33
CA GLY A 64 20.54 -1.95 3.28
C GLY A 64 19.90 -0.57 3.39
N GLY A 65 19.77 0.14 2.28
CA GLY A 65 19.20 1.49 2.25
C GLY A 65 20.25 2.61 2.23
N ASP A 66 21.54 2.29 2.11
CA ASP A 66 22.61 3.31 2.16
C ASP A 66 22.76 4.12 0.86
N THR A 67 21.86 3.97 -0.10
CA THR A 67 21.80 4.74 -1.36
C THR A 67 20.41 5.34 -1.57
N GLY A 68 20.31 6.41 -2.36
CA GLY A 68 19.06 7.14 -2.64
C GLY A 68 17.89 6.25 -3.04
N TRP A 69 18.00 5.56 -4.18
CA TRP A 69 17.01 4.57 -4.63
C TRP A 69 16.70 3.49 -3.60
N SER A 70 17.72 3.01 -2.89
CA SER A 70 17.60 1.89 -1.94
C SER A 70 16.84 2.32 -0.68
N ARG A 71 17.07 3.55 -0.22
CA ARG A 71 16.35 4.19 0.87
C ARG A 71 14.92 4.51 0.46
N ALA A 72 14.73 5.13 -0.70
CA ALA A 72 13.42 5.42 -1.26
C ALA A 72 12.54 4.18 -1.42
N TRP A 73 13.13 3.06 -1.84
CA TRP A 73 12.45 1.78 -1.89
C TRP A 73 12.06 1.28 -0.49
N SER A 74 12.94 1.44 0.50
CA SER A 74 12.66 1.09 1.90
C SER A 74 11.50 1.90 2.49
N ILE A 75 11.36 3.18 2.14
CA ILE A 75 10.21 4.03 2.52
C ILE A 75 8.92 3.43 1.95
N SER A 76 8.92 3.09 0.66
CA SER A 76 7.75 2.51 -0.01
C SER A 76 7.36 1.16 0.59
N LEU A 77 8.35 0.31 0.92
CA LEU A 77 8.12 -0.98 1.59
C LEU A 77 7.55 -0.78 3.00
N ALA A 78 8.16 0.09 3.80
CA ALA A 78 7.66 0.41 5.14
C ALA A 78 6.22 0.93 5.10
N ALA A 79 5.91 1.80 4.14
CA ALA A 79 4.56 2.33 3.95
C ALA A 79 3.57 1.21 3.62
N ARG A 80 3.90 0.29 2.70
CA ARG A 80 3.06 -0.86 2.37
C ARG A 80 2.89 -1.84 3.53
N LEU A 81 3.91 -2.02 4.35
CA LEU A 81 3.89 -2.87 5.55
C LEU A 81 3.22 -2.19 6.75
N LEU A 82 2.68 -0.98 6.56
CA LEU A 82 1.96 -0.21 7.57
C LEU A 82 2.86 0.09 8.78
N MET A 83 4.10 0.49 8.51
CA MET A 83 5.13 0.80 9.50
C MET A 83 5.42 2.32 9.53
N PRO A 84 4.55 3.14 10.15
CA PRO A 84 4.66 4.60 10.12
C PRO A 84 5.98 5.12 10.69
N HIS A 85 6.51 4.47 11.73
CA HIS A 85 7.81 4.82 12.31
C HIS A 85 8.95 4.67 11.29
N GLN A 86 9.03 3.52 10.65
CA GLN A 86 10.06 3.24 9.64
C GLN A 86 9.89 4.11 8.39
N VAL A 87 8.66 4.51 8.03
CA VAL A 87 8.45 5.51 6.96
C VAL A 87 9.17 6.80 7.31
N HIS A 88 8.98 7.32 8.53
CA HIS A 88 9.63 8.56 8.96
C HIS A 88 11.14 8.43 9.03
N GLU A 89 11.67 7.40 9.71
CA GLU A 89 13.12 7.23 9.85
C GLU A 89 13.82 7.10 8.50
N ASN A 90 13.24 6.33 7.56
CA ASN A 90 13.85 6.18 6.25
C ASN A 90 13.74 7.46 5.40
N PHE A 91 12.66 8.23 5.56
CA PHE A 91 12.49 9.50 4.86
C PHE A 91 13.42 10.58 5.42
N ASP A 92 13.57 10.65 6.75
CA ASP A 92 14.50 11.55 7.42
C ASP A 92 15.94 11.24 7.00
N PHE A 93 16.33 9.96 7.00
CA PHE A 93 17.65 9.54 6.50
C PHE A 93 17.87 9.92 5.03
N LEU A 94 16.87 9.71 4.15
CA LEU A 94 16.96 10.11 2.74
C LEU A 94 17.27 11.61 2.64
N LEU A 95 16.51 12.46 3.33
CA LEU A 95 16.72 13.90 3.29
C LEU A 95 18.05 14.34 3.91
N MET A 96 18.38 13.84 5.10
CA MET A 96 19.52 14.31 5.87
C MET A 96 20.86 13.80 5.34
N ASN A 97 20.89 12.60 4.77
CA ASN A 97 22.14 11.91 4.43
C ASN A 97 22.33 11.70 2.92
N LEU A 98 21.24 11.66 2.17
CA LEU A 98 21.23 11.27 0.75
C LEU A 98 20.63 12.35 -0.15
N THR A 99 20.41 13.57 0.36
CA THR A 99 20.07 14.72 -0.50
C THR A 99 20.98 15.90 -0.24
N TYR A 100 21.26 16.67 -1.29
CA TYR A 100 21.97 17.93 -1.14
C TYR A 100 21.12 18.92 -0.34
N PRO A 101 21.65 19.56 0.72
CA PRO A 101 20.87 20.46 1.57
C PRO A 101 20.40 21.74 0.86
N THR A 102 21.02 22.10 -0.27
CA THR A 102 20.72 23.32 -1.01
C THR A 102 19.72 23.10 -2.15
N SER A 103 19.74 21.94 -2.80
CA SER A 103 18.91 21.66 -3.98
C SER A 103 17.87 20.57 -3.74
N PHE A 104 17.95 19.85 -2.61
CA PHE A 104 17.17 18.64 -2.32
C PHE A 104 17.33 17.52 -3.36
N LEU A 105 18.34 17.59 -4.22
CA LEU A 105 18.60 16.53 -5.20
C LEU A 105 19.31 15.36 -4.54
N ASP A 106 18.86 14.15 -4.88
CA ASP A 106 19.37 12.90 -4.33
C ASP A 106 20.81 12.61 -4.78
N VAL A 107 21.62 12.18 -3.82
CA VAL A 107 23.07 11.99 -3.95
C VAL A 107 23.54 10.86 -3.05
N LEU A 108 24.56 10.14 -3.51
CA LEU A 108 25.27 9.16 -2.71
C LEU A 108 26.77 9.43 -2.82
N PRO A 109 27.46 10.08 -1.88
CA PRO A 109 28.92 10.18 -1.95
C PRO A 109 29.59 8.79 -1.93
N PRO A 110 30.53 8.46 -2.85
CA PRO A 110 31.16 9.29 -3.88
C PRO A 110 30.47 9.26 -5.27
N ALA A 111 29.34 8.57 -5.42
CA ALA A 111 28.53 8.54 -6.62
C ALA A 111 27.88 9.92 -6.95
N PRO A 112 27.65 10.21 -8.24
CA PRO A 112 26.99 11.43 -8.68
C PRO A 112 25.49 11.43 -8.33
N PHE A 113 24.84 12.57 -8.53
CA PHE A 113 23.39 12.74 -8.49
C PHE A 113 22.65 11.58 -9.19
N GLN A 114 21.61 11.06 -8.54
CA GLN A 114 20.67 10.11 -9.12
C GLN A 114 19.24 10.58 -8.83
N ILE A 115 18.36 10.64 -9.83
CA ILE A 115 17.00 11.17 -9.64
C ILE A 115 16.04 10.17 -8.96
N ASP A 116 16.44 8.89 -8.88
CA ASP A 116 15.60 7.80 -8.39
C ASP A 116 15.21 7.96 -6.91
N GLY A 117 16.11 8.43 -6.04
CA GLY A 117 15.79 8.75 -4.65
C GLY A 117 14.76 9.86 -4.52
N ASN A 118 14.81 10.89 -5.36
CA ASN A 118 13.81 11.97 -5.36
C ASN A 118 12.41 11.46 -5.73
N PHE A 119 12.29 10.71 -6.83
CA PHE A 119 11.00 10.18 -7.28
C PHE A 119 10.46 9.11 -6.33
N GLY A 120 11.32 8.19 -5.89
CA GLY A 120 10.93 7.12 -4.99
C GLY A 120 10.58 7.64 -3.58
N GLY A 121 11.31 8.64 -3.07
CA GLY A 121 10.99 9.30 -1.80
C GLY A 121 9.62 9.97 -1.85
N THR A 122 9.34 10.71 -2.93
CA THR A 122 8.02 11.33 -3.17
C THR A 122 6.92 10.28 -3.25
N ALA A 123 7.15 9.18 -3.99
CA ALA A 123 6.21 8.07 -4.06
C ALA A 123 5.97 7.41 -2.69
N GLY A 124 7.03 7.28 -1.88
CA GLY A 124 6.95 6.76 -0.51
C GLY A 124 6.03 7.59 0.38
N ILE A 125 6.12 8.92 0.30
CA ILE A 125 5.18 9.83 1.00
C ILE A 125 3.74 9.55 0.56
N ALA A 126 3.50 9.50 -0.76
CA ALA A 126 2.16 9.26 -1.28
C ALA A 126 1.58 7.91 -0.81
N VAL A 127 2.39 6.85 -0.80
CA VAL A 127 1.98 5.50 -0.35
C VAL A 127 1.76 5.44 1.17
N ALA A 128 2.44 6.27 1.96
CA ALA A 128 2.19 6.37 3.40
C ALA A 128 0.84 7.04 3.72
N LEU A 129 0.40 7.96 2.86
CA LEU A 129 -0.85 8.71 3.01
C LEU A 129 -2.05 8.06 2.32
N LEU A 130 -1.85 7.36 1.20
CA LEU A 130 -2.91 6.70 0.43
C LEU A 130 -2.43 5.40 -0.22
N GLN A 131 -3.18 4.32 -0.02
CA GLN A 131 -2.99 3.07 -0.75
C GLN A 131 -4.25 2.67 -1.50
N SER A 132 -4.09 2.17 -2.73
CA SER A 132 -5.20 1.76 -3.59
C SER A 132 -4.85 0.52 -4.40
N HIS A 133 -4.09 -0.41 -3.81
CA HIS A 133 -3.52 -1.56 -4.52
C HIS A 133 -4.23 -2.87 -4.21
N GLU A 134 -5.14 -2.87 -3.24
CA GLU A 134 -6.00 -4.00 -2.91
C GLU A 134 -7.37 -3.80 -3.55
N PHE A 135 -8.05 -4.91 -3.81
CA PHE A 135 -9.38 -4.96 -4.37
C PHE A 135 -10.21 -5.96 -3.57
N VAL A 136 -11.52 -5.74 -3.59
CA VAL A 136 -12.52 -6.69 -3.11
C VAL A 136 -13.10 -7.40 -4.31
N ASP A 137 -13.18 -8.73 -4.23
CA ASP A 137 -13.84 -9.56 -5.23
C ASP A 137 -15.34 -9.25 -5.30
N GLY A 138 -15.81 -8.95 -6.52
CA GLY A 138 -17.20 -8.62 -6.81
C GLY A 138 -17.37 -7.25 -7.47
N ASP A 139 -18.40 -7.16 -8.33
CA ASP A 139 -18.81 -5.91 -8.97
C ASP A 139 -19.50 -4.99 -7.95
N TRP A 140 -19.15 -3.70 -8.00
CA TRP A 140 -19.85 -2.67 -7.25
C TRP A 140 -21.32 -2.52 -7.72
N GLN A 141 -21.66 -2.92 -8.96
CA GLN A 141 -23.02 -2.88 -9.51
C GLN A 141 -23.92 -4.05 -9.03
N GLY A 142 -23.35 -5.11 -8.45
CA GLY A 142 -24.09 -6.28 -7.99
C GLY A 142 -25.01 -5.98 -6.80
N ALA A 143 -26.25 -5.56 -7.08
CA ALA A 143 -27.29 -5.17 -6.12
C ALA A 143 -27.73 -6.24 -5.08
N ARG A 144 -27.04 -7.39 -4.97
CA ARG A 144 -27.26 -8.36 -3.89
C ARG A 144 -26.56 -7.97 -2.57
N TYR A 145 -25.57 -7.08 -2.59
CA TYR A 145 -24.67 -6.89 -1.43
C TYR A 145 -24.52 -5.44 -0.95
N GLY A 146 -25.36 -4.51 -1.44
CA GLY A 146 -25.30 -3.11 -1.03
C GLY A 146 -26.66 -2.39 -0.91
N ARG A 147 -27.79 -3.07 -1.14
CA ARG A 147 -29.10 -2.40 -1.08
C ARG A 147 -30.31 -3.26 -0.74
N SER A 148 -30.21 -4.58 -0.63
CA SER A 148 -31.37 -5.43 -0.37
C SER A 148 -31.30 -6.06 1.02
N GLY A 149 -32.02 -5.44 1.96
CA GLY A 149 -32.16 -5.90 3.33
C GLY A 149 -31.99 -4.74 4.32
N ASN A 150 -32.74 -4.76 5.43
CA ASN A 150 -32.57 -3.84 6.56
C ASN A 150 -31.21 -4.01 7.29
N GLY A 151 -30.26 -4.75 6.70
CA GLY A 151 -29.01 -5.21 7.28
C GLY A 151 -27.81 -4.44 6.75
N LYS A 152 -27.05 -3.89 7.70
CA LYS A 152 -25.86 -3.06 7.56
C LYS A 152 -24.60 -3.91 7.30
N GLU A 153 -24.59 -4.76 6.30
CA GLU A 153 -23.46 -5.67 6.07
C GLU A 153 -22.30 -4.96 5.33
N CYS A 154 -21.31 -4.52 6.12
CA CYS A 154 -19.89 -4.53 5.72
C CYS A 154 -19.53 -5.92 5.26
N LEU A 155 -18.64 -6.05 4.27
CA LEU A 155 -18.02 -7.30 3.80
C LEU A 155 -18.31 -8.49 4.73
N GLY A 156 -19.37 -9.25 4.44
CA GLY A 156 -19.71 -10.42 5.25
C GLY A 156 -18.46 -11.28 5.46
N GLY A 157 -18.28 -11.83 6.66
CA GLY A 157 -17.07 -12.58 7.01
C GLY A 157 -16.69 -13.59 5.91
N GLY A 158 -15.41 -13.61 5.53
CA GLY A 158 -14.87 -14.57 4.56
C GLY A 158 -14.56 -14.04 3.15
N ARG A 159 -14.49 -12.73 2.92
CA ARG A 159 -13.95 -12.17 1.66
C ARG A 159 -12.46 -11.85 1.80
N GLU A 160 -11.63 -12.46 0.94
CA GLU A 160 -10.20 -12.17 0.87
C GLU A 160 -9.94 -10.87 0.11
N LEU A 161 -9.02 -10.04 0.61
CA LEU A 161 -8.49 -8.91 -0.14
C LEU A 161 -7.49 -9.43 -1.16
N LEU A 162 -7.75 -9.16 -2.43
CA LEU A 162 -6.83 -9.55 -3.49
C LEU A 162 -6.01 -8.36 -3.97
N PRO A 163 -4.72 -8.56 -4.27
CA PRO A 163 -3.88 -7.53 -4.88
C PRO A 163 -4.36 -7.21 -6.31
N ALA A 164 -4.23 -5.95 -6.70
CA ALA A 164 -4.65 -5.41 -8.00
C ALA A 164 -4.11 -6.19 -9.21
N TYR A 165 -2.87 -6.67 -9.08
CA TYR A 165 -2.02 -7.14 -10.17
C TYR A 165 -2.01 -8.66 -10.32
N LEU A 166 -2.64 -9.42 -9.41
CA LEU A 166 -2.91 -10.83 -9.69
C LEU A 166 -3.98 -10.93 -10.79
N ARG A 167 -3.80 -11.92 -11.67
CA ARG A 167 -4.78 -12.28 -12.71
C ARG A 167 -6.04 -12.83 -12.01
N HIS A 168 -6.93 -11.92 -11.62
CA HIS A 168 -8.25 -12.26 -11.14
C HIS A 168 -9.25 -12.10 -12.29
N ALA A 169 -9.89 -13.20 -12.67
CA ALA A 169 -10.88 -13.28 -13.73
C ALA A 169 -12.26 -12.94 -13.17
N GLY A 170 -12.51 -11.64 -12.91
CA GLY A 170 -13.77 -11.19 -12.32
C GLY A 170 -13.82 -9.68 -12.14
N PRO A 171 -15.02 -9.11 -11.91
CA PRO A 171 -15.17 -7.70 -11.58
C PRO A 171 -14.47 -7.38 -10.26
N LYS A 172 -13.66 -6.31 -10.27
CA LYS A 172 -12.86 -5.87 -9.12
C LYS A 172 -13.31 -4.50 -8.64
N THR A 173 -13.54 -4.35 -7.35
CA THR A 173 -13.81 -3.04 -6.73
C THR A 173 -12.60 -2.59 -5.91
N PRO A 174 -11.96 -1.43 -6.20
CA PRO A 174 -10.75 -1.00 -5.50
C PRO A 174 -11.01 -0.70 -4.01
N LEU A 175 -10.02 -0.98 -3.17
CA LEU A 175 -9.96 -0.55 -1.78
C LEU A 175 -9.01 0.65 -1.65
N LEU A 176 -9.51 1.76 -1.14
CA LEU A 176 -8.77 2.97 -0.81
C LEU A 176 -8.47 2.99 0.70
N ARG A 177 -7.21 2.86 1.09
CA ARG A 177 -6.76 3.06 2.47
C ARG A 177 -6.25 4.48 2.66
N LEU A 178 -6.90 5.23 3.52
CA LEU A 178 -6.52 6.58 3.91
C LEU A 178 -5.61 6.52 5.15
N LEU A 179 -4.52 7.28 5.13
CA LEU A 179 -3.53 7.34 6.22
C LEU A 179 -3.03 5.96 6.72
N PRO A 180 -2.72 5.00 5.82
CA PRO A 180 -2.35 3.64 6.22
C PRO A 180 -1.04 3.57 7.00
N ALA A 181 -0.12 4.51 6.81
CA ALA A 181 1.16 4.55 7.50
C ALA A 181 1.60 5.98 7.83
N LEU A 182 0.65 6.83 8.27
CA LEU A 182 0.94 8.21 8.65
C LEU A 182 1.90 8.25 9.87
N PRO A 183 3.12 8.80 9.71
CA PRO A 183 4.05 8.94 10.84
C PRO A 183 3.60 9.99 11.85
N ILE A 184 3.77 9.70 13.14
CA ILE A 184 3.42 10.62 14.21
C ILE A 184 4.22 11.93 14.13
N GLN A 185 5.45 11.90 13.63
CA GLN A 185 6.29 13.08 13.47
C GLN A 185 5.72 14.07 12.44
N TRP A 186 4.94 13.60 11.46
CA TRP A 186 4.25 14.47 10.49
C TRP A 186 2.99 15.11 11.07
N VAL A 187 2.52 14.62 12.20
CA VAL A 187 1.34 15.11 12.93
C VAL A 187 1.72 16.20 13.93
N MET A 188 2.93 16.13 14.51
CA MET A 188 3.39 16.97 15.63
C MET A 188 3.35 18.48 15.37
N ASN A 189 3.22 18.93 14.12
CA ASN A 189 3.10 20.34 13.75
C ASN A 189 1.63 20.84 13.66
N GLY A 190 0.72 20.22 14.40
CA GLY A 190 -0.69 20.63 14.46
C GLY A 190 -1.61 19.99 13.42
N GLY A 191 -1.26 18.79 12.95
CA GLY A 191 -1.99 18.08 11.90
C GLY A 191 -1.49 18.41 10.49
N GLY A 192 -2.27 18.05 9.48
CA GLY A 192 -1.84 18.23 8.09
C GLY A 192 -2.89 17.87 7.06
N SER A 193 -2.55 18.09 5.79
CA SER A 193 -3.41 17.70 4.66
C SER A 193 -2.62 17.43 3.39
N VAL A 194 -3.21 16.67 2.48
CA VAL A 194 -2.74 16.39 1.13
C VAL A 194 -3.92 16.47 0.16
N ARG A 195 -3.69 16.96 -1.05
CA ARG A 195 -4.73 17.10 -2.07
C ARG A 195 -4.27 16.57 -3.42
N GLY A 196 -5.22 16.08 -4.22
CA GLY A 196 -5.00 15.64 -5.60
C GLY A 196 -4.30 14.29 -5.73
N LEU A 197 -4.27 13.45 -4.69
CA LEU A 197 -3.69 12.11 -4.81
C LEU A 197 -4.56 11.27 -5.76
N ARG A 198 -3.92 10.51 -6.64
CA ARG A 198 -4.62 9.59 -7.56
C ARG A 198 -4.67 8.19 -6.99
N ALA A 199 -5.84 7.57 -7.09
CA ALA A 199 -6.08 6.19 -6.70
C ALA A 199 -6.56 5.33 -7.88
N ARG A 200 -6.26 4.02 -7.81
CA ARG A 200 -6.73 3.05 -8.82
C ARG A 200 -8.26 3.02 -8.87
N GLY A 201 -8.79 2.78 -10.07
CA GLY A 201 -10.23 2.89 -10.34
C GLY A 201 -10.69 4.29 -10.74
N GLY A 202 -9.77 5.22 -10.98
CA GLY A 202 -10.10 6.57 -11.47
C GLY A 202 -10.60 7.50 -10.37
N PHE A 203 -9.96 7.47 -9.20
CA PHE A 203 -10.33 8.32 -8.07
C PHE A 203 -9.26 9.40 -7.80
N GLU A 204 -9.71 10.59 -7.45
CA GLU A 204 -8.91 11.63 -6.81
C GLU A 204 -9.22 11.65 -5.31
N VAL A 205 -8.22 11.85 -4.47
CA VAL A 205 -8.39 11.83 -3.01
C VAL A 205 -7.65 13.00 -2.37
N ASP A 206 -8.40 13.80 -1.64
CA ASP A 206 -7.90 14.78 -0.68
C ASP A 206 -8.05 14.21 0.73
N ILE A 207 -7.07 14.43 1.60
CA ILE A 207 -7.05 13.90 2.97
C ILE A 207 -6.54 14.98 3.91
N ALA A 208 -7.21 15.17 5.04
CA ALA A 208 -6.79 16.02 6.14
C ALA A 208 -6.85 15.25 7.46
N TRP A 209 -5.92 15.54 8.36
CA TRP A 209 -5.82 14.93 9.68
C TRP A 209 -5.53 15.96 10.77
N ASP A 210 -5.98 15.64 11.98
CA ASP A 210 -5.80 16.50 13.16
C ASP A 210 -4.40 16.33 13.78
N ASP A 211 -4.15 17.09 14.85
CA ASP A 211 -2.94 17.09 15.67
C ASP A 211 -2.70 15.78 16.45
N ARG A 212 -3.58 14.80 16.32
CA ARG A 212 -3.45 13.44 16.86
C ARG A 212 -3.32 12.39 15.74
N GLY A 213 -3.25 12.82 14.48
CA GLY A 213 -3.10 11.95 13.32
C GLY A 213 -4.39 11.23 12.95
N ARG A 214 -5.53 11.66 13.49
CA ARG A 214 -6.84 11.12 13.15
C ARG A 214 -7.35 11.82 11.89
N LEU A 215 -8.02 11.06 11.03
CA LEU A 215 -8.67 11.64 9.86
C LEU A 215 -9.68 12.72 10.29
N SER A 216 -9.48 13.96 9.86
CA SER A 216 -10.46 15.02 10.08
C SER A 216 -11.47 15.05 8.94
N GLU A 217 -10.99 14.94 7.71
CA GLU A 217 -11.80 14.96 6.50
C GLU A 217 -11.05 14.31 5.34
N ALA A 218 -11.75 13.58 4.47
CA ALA A 218 -11.25 13.24 3.14
C ALA A 218 -12.31 13.51 2.07
N ASN A 219 -11.90 13.97 0.90
CA ASN A 219 -12.78 14.08 -0.26
C ASN A 219 -12.31 13.08 -1.31
N VAL A 220 -13.15 12.09 -1.63
CA VAL A 220 -12.89 11.11 -2.67
C VAL A 220 -13.73 11.49 -3.88
N THR A 221 -13.11 11.81 -5.00
CA THR A 221 -13.80 12.19 -6.24
C THR A 221 -13.66 11.07 -7.27
N SER A 222 -14.79 10.56 -7.76
CA SER A 222 -14.80 9.59 -8.86
C SER A 222 -14.74 10.32 -10.20
N LEU A 223 -13.68 10.09 -10.97
CA LEU A 223 -13.42 10.77 -12.24
C LEU A 223 -14.02 10.00 -13.42
N GLU A 224 -14.00 8.68 -13.35
CA GLU A 224 -14.47 7.79 -14.43
C GLU A 224 -15.82 7.13 -14.08
N GLY A 225 -16.41 7.47 -12.93
CA GLY A 225 -17.51 6.72 -12.33
C GLY A 225 -17.02 5.45 -11.63
N GLY A 226 -17.96 4.58 -11.26
CA GLY A 226 -17.66 3.35 -10.53
C GLY A 226 -17.65 3.50 -9.01
N GLY A 227 -17.44 2.39 -8.31
CA GLY A 227 -17.40 2.36 -6.86
C GLY A 227 -16.05 1.95 -6.30
N ALA A 228 -15.82 2.38 -5.06
CA ALA A 228 -14.64 2.00 -4.29
C ALA A 228 -15.04 1.73 -2.85
N TRP A 229 -14.30 0.83 -2.22
CA TRP A 229 -14.28 0.67 -0.78
C TRP A 229 -13.29 1.65 -0.17
N VAL A 230 -13.61 2.22 0.98
CA VAL A 230 -12.71 3.13 1.71
C VAL A 230 -12.47 2.59 3.12
N THR A 231 -11.24 2.74 3.63
CA THR A 231 -10.84 2.44 5.01
C THR A 231 -9.81 3.45 5.52
N VAL A 232 -9.61 3.56 6.84
CA VAL A 232 -8.68 4.49 7.48
C VAL A 232 -7.71 3.76 8.41
N GLY A 233 -6.42 4.03 8.29
CA GLY A 233 -5.38 3.49 9.16
C GLY A 233 -4.85 2.11 8.74
N HIS A 234 -4.26 1.42 9.72
CA HIS A 234 -3.34 0.30 9.49
C HIS A 234 -3.86 -1.08 9.90
N GLU A 235 -5.03 -1.21 10.55
CA GLU A 235 -5.52 -2.56 10.84
C GLU A 235 -6.20 -3.17 9.59
N PRO A 236 -5.94 -4.45 9.31
CA PRO A 236 -6.74 -5.22 8.40
C PRO A 236 -8.12 -5.54 9.01
N LEU A 237 -9.16 -5.42 8.17
CA LEU A 237 -10.50 -6.03 8.27
C LEU A 237 -11.00 -6.37 9.69
N SER A 238 -11.72 -5.44 10.34
CA SER A 238 -12.76 -5.82 11.30
C SER A 238 -14.13 -5.80 10.60
N THR A 239 -15.00 -6.74 10.95
CA THR A 239 -16.22 -7.15 10.23
C THR A 239 -17.40 -6.16 10.24
N ASP A 240 -17.29 -4.95 10.76
CA ASP A 240 -18.48 -4.16 11.08
C ASP A 240 -18.53 -2.76 10.42
N GLY A 241 -19.61 -2.51 9.67
CA GLY A 241 -19.90 -1.20 9.06
C GLY A 241 -20.99 -1.16 7.96
N VAL A 242 -22.18 -0.68 8.30
CA VAL A 242 -22.38 0.77 8.12
C VAL A 242 -22.46 1.42 6.72
N VAL A 243 -23.07 0.85 5.68
CA VAL A 243 -23.32 1.59 4.41
C VAL A 243 -24.29 2.76 4.63
N ALA A 244 -23.86 4.00 4.33
CA ALA A 244 -24.71 5.18 4.43
C ALA A 244 -25.63 5.30 3.19
N GLY A 245 -26.94 5.29 3.42
CA GLY A 245 -27.94 5.49 2.39
C GLY A 245 -28.15 6.97 2.04
N ASN A 246 -27.82 7.30 0.79
CA ASN A 246 -28.27 8.45 -0.01
C ASN A 246 -27.95 9.91 0.41
N SER A 247 -27.56 10.62 -0.66
CA SER A 247 -27.58 12.07 -0.90
C SER A 247 -26.60 12.93 -0.10
N SER A 248 -25.66 13.58 -0.80
CA SER A 248 -24.61 14.42 -0.20
C SER A 248 -23.75 13.65 0.81
N GLN A 249 -22.97 12.70 0.29
CA GLN A 249 -22.48 11.52 1.00
C GLN A 249 -21.34 11.82 1.99
N THR A 250 -21.70 12.26 3.19
CA THR A 250 -20.78 12.25 4.35
C THR A 250 -20.70 10.83 4.91
N ILE A 251 -19.50 10.27 4.97
CA ILE A 251 -19.22 8.90 5.41
C ILE A 251 -18.44 8.97 6.72
N SER A 252 -19.07 8.57 7.81
CA SER A 252 -18.40 8.49 9.11
C SER A 252 -17.67 7.15 9.26
N VAL A 253 -16.35 7.18 9.43
CA VAL A 253 -15.48 6.02 9.72
C VAL A 253 -15.04 6.08 11.19
N GLU A 254 -15.16 4.99 11.94
CA GLU A 254 -14.79 4.97 13.36
C GLU A 254 -13.29 4.72 13.55
N GLY A 255 -12.58 5.66 14.17
CA GLY A 255 -11.24 5.44 14.75
C GLY A 255 -10.07 5.18 13.79
N LEU A 256 -8.85 5.39 14.29
CA LEU A 256 -7.62 4.92 13.66
C LEU A 256 -7.55 3.39 13.80
N GLY A 257 -7.60 2.66 12.69
CA GLY A 257 -7.45 1.21 12.69
C GLY A 257 -8.76 0.41 12.64
N LYS A 258 -9.91 0.94 13.08
CA LYS A 258 -11.19 0.23 12.96
C LYS A 258 -11.83 0.51 11.60
N GLY A 259 -11.25 -0.08 10.57
CA GLY A 259 -11.63 0.17 9.18
C GLY A 259 -13.10 -0.15 8.88
N LYS A 260 -13.91 0.88 8.68
CA LYS A 260 -15.30 0.76 8.21
C LYS A 260 -15.34 0.79 6.69
N PHE A 261 -15.74 -0.32 6.07
CA PHE A 261 -15.85 -0.43 4.61
C PHE A 261 -17.10 0.29 4.12
N VAL A 262 -16.92 1.33 3.30
CA VAL A 262 -18.04 2.02 2.67
C VAL A 262 -17.90 1.98 1.16
N LEU A 263 -18.93 1.46 0.50
CA LEU A 263 -19.02 1.43 -0.95
C LEU A 263 -19.53 2.79 -1.46
N LEU A 264 -18.69 3.49 -2.20
CA LEU A 264 -19.09 4.69 -2.94
C LEU A 264 -19.89 4.22 -4.17
N SER A 265 -21.20 4.46 -4.25
CA SER A 265 -22.02 4.04 -5.40
C SER A 265 -22.18 5.15 -6.44
N SER A 266 -22.13 4.82 -7.73
CA SER A 266 -22.15 5.78 -8.84
C SER A 266 -23.31 6.79 -8.79
N ALA A 267 -22.98 8.06 -8.56
CA ALA A 267 -23.42 9.11 -9.47
C ALA A 267 -22.24 9.41 -10.42
N GLY A 268 -22.49 9.97 -11.61
CA GLY A 268 -21.54 10.02 -12.73
C GLY A 268 -20.15 10.63 -12.47
N SER A 269 -19.32 10.68 -13.50
CA SER A 269 -18.01 11.36 -13.48
C SER A 269 -18.11 12.74 -12.79
N GLY A 270 -17.15 13.03 -11.90
CA GLY A 270 -17.03 14.31 -11.19
C GLY A 270 -17.74 14.38 -9.83
N GLN A 271 -18.20 13.26 -9.28
CA GLN A 271 -18.86 13.23 -7.96
C GLN A 271 -17.86 13.07 -6.83
N SER A 272 -18.01 13.90 -5.79
CA SER A 272 -17.17 13.88 -4.59
C SER A 272 -17.93 13.36 -3.38
N TYR A 273 -17.25 12.50 -2.62
CA TYR A 273 -17.73 11.86 -1.40
C TYR A 273 -16.89 12.38 -0.23
N ARG A 274 -17.54 12.88 0.83
CA ARG A 274 -16.86 13.43 2.01
C ARG A 274 -16.76 12.34 3.06
N VAL A 275 -15.57 12.04 3.56
CA VAL A 275 -15.34 11.04 4.61
C VAL A 275 -14.88 11.78 5.87
N LEU A 276 -15.53 11.53 7.00
CA LEU A 276 -15.20 12.13 8.30
C LEU A 276 -14.88 11.03 9.30
N SER A 277 -14.02 11.30 10.29
CA SER A 277 -13.96 10.43 11.47
C SER A 277 -15.25 10.59 12.28
N ALA A 278 -15.84 9.47 12.68
CA ALA A 278 -16.86 9.43 13.72
C ALA A 278 -16.23 9.71 15.10
#